data_AF-A0A2T0VE53-F1
#
_entry.id   AF-A0A2T0VE53-F1
#
_cell.length_a   1.000
_cell.length_b   1.000
_cell.length_c   1.000
_cell.angle_alpha   90.00
_cell.angle_beta   90.00
_cell.angle_gamma   90.00
#
_symmetry.space_group_name_H-M   'P 1'
#
loop_
_entity.id
_entity.type
_entity.pdbx_description
1 polymer ?
#
loop_
_entity_poly.entity_id
_entity_poly.type
_entity_poly.pdbx_seq_one_letter_code
_entity_poly.pdbx_strand_id
1 'polypeptide(L)'
;MPRRGRSRGALAAAAGILALTLALTACTPGGDPGSAVTPRPTSTTTPPPTPPASSTPTGTPTPTDASTAQAEAPVGGSSGSGDASGSGDAPGSGGAPAAAAPAAQPNATGSQPAPGGSAAGCPANGVTIPAGAEVSPIEDVDGDNVPDTQFMVENPSFSYGISTASGATYFLADRLAGPNTHSGWSAPLESEVVVTVLDDGRSAELSTFRDCAFVDVIAPNGQQYNPSLHGFGATVTGLQCTSGNGGRWLSAVLATRAESGRYSITRTSLNISRDGTTVTPGHTDVVATDLAADDPQVKLAMLSTCGNIPKVATSGR
;
A
#
# COMPACT_ATOMS: atom_id res chain seq x y z
N MET A 1 -1.94 65.53 23.80
CA MET A 1 -0.97 66.15 22.86
C MET A 1 -0.71 65.20 21.69
N PRO A 2 -0.43 65.72 20.48
CA PRO A 2 -0.85 65.09 19.23
C PRO A 2 0.25 64.30 18.46
N ARG A 3 -0.24 63.40 17.59
CA ARG A 3 0.22 63.00 16.25
C ARG A 3 1.73 62.84 15.95
N ARG A 4 2.07 61.64 15.46
CA ARG A 4 2.80 61.32 14.20
C ARG A 4 2.73 59.78 14.06
N GLY A 5 2.28 59.13 12.99
CA GLY A 5 2.16 59.50 11.59
C GLY A 5 3.30 58.86 10.78
N ARG A 6 2.93 58.03 9.78
CA ARG A 6 3.74 57.32 8.74
C ARG A 6 4.02 55.85 9.06
N SER A 7 3.96 54.92 8.10
CA SER A 7 3.65 55.00 6.66
C SER A 7 3.46 53.60 6.09
N ARG A 8 2.54 53.54 5.12
CA ARG A 8 2.24 52.49 4.15
C ARG A 8 3.47 51.72 3.61
N GLY A 9 3.27 50.43 3.41
CA GLY A 9 4.07 49.57 2.53
C GLY A 9 3.24 48.34 2.15
N ALA A 10 2.33 48.50 1.20
CA ALA A 10 1.61 47.39 0.58
C ALA A 10 2.49 46.85 -0.55
N LEU A 11 2.93 45.59 -0.45
CA LEU A 11 3.43 44.84 -1.60
C LEU A 11 2.29 43.99 -2.14
N ALA A 12 1.80 44.38 -3.31
CA ALA A 12 1.00 43.55 -4.18
C ALA A 12 1.96 42.64 -4.97
N ALA A 13 1.78 41.33 -4.88
CA ALA A 13 2.38 40.38 -5.80
C ALA A 13 1.32 39.98 -6.83
N ALA A 14 1.65 40.25 -8.09
CA ALA A 14 0.78 40.12 -9.24
C ALA A 14 0.52 38.64 -9.60
N ALA A 15 -0.74 38.34 -9.90
CA ALA A 15 -1.18 37.13 -10.56
C ALA A 15 -0.76 37.18 -12.05
N GLY A 16 0.08 36.24 -12.46
CA GLY A 16 0.38 35.96 -13.86
C GLY A 16 -0.42 34.76 -14.34
N ILE A 17 -1.61 35.01 -14.91
CA ILE A 17 -2.42 34.01 -15.61
C ILE A 17 -1.84 33.89 -17.03
N LEU A 18 -1.13 32.81 -17.29
CA LEU A 18 -0.70 32.43 -18.65
C LEU A 18 -1.85 31.65 -19.30
N ALA A 19 -2.68 32.35 -20.06
CA ALA A 19 -3.69 31.73 -20.92
C ALA A 19 -2.97 31.13 -22.15
N LEU A 20 -2.93 29.79 -22.23
CA LEU A 20 -2.48 29.07 -23.40
C LEU A 20 -3.69 28.83 -24.32
N THR A 21 -3.82 29.69 -25.32
CA THR A 21 -4.83 29.59 -26.38
C THR A 21 -4.40 28.53 -27.39
N LEU A 22 -4.95 27.31 -27.30
CA LEU A 22 -4.80 26.30 -28.35
C LEU A 22 -5.84 26.58 -29.45
N ALA A 23 -5.37 27.05 -30.61
CA ALA A 23 -6.21 27.22 -31.79
C ALA A 23 -6.48 25.84 -32.44
N LEU A 24 -7.77 25.48 -32.51
CA LEU A 24 -8.26 24.40 -33.37
C LEU A 24 -8.14 24.85 -34.83
N THR A 25 -7.25 24.21 -35.59
CA THR A 25 -7.30 24.25 -37.06
C THR A 25 -7.99 22.98 -37.55
N ALA A 26 -9.25 23.13 -37.95
CA ALA A 26 -9.97 22.12 -38.71
C ALA A 26 -9.49 22.14 -40.17
N CYS A 27 -9.11 20.98 -40.70
CA CYS A 27 -8.96 20.76 -42.14
C CYS A 27 -9.42 19.34 -42.49
N THR A 28 -10.45 19.25 -43.31
CA THR A 28 -10.93 18.08 -44.05
C THR A 28 -11.11 18.52 -45.51
N PRO A 29 -11.25 17.64 -46.53
CA PRO A 29 -10.80 16.24 -46.69
C PRO A 29 -10.06 16.03 -48.05
N GLY A 30 -9.54 14.81 -48.29
CA GLY A 30 -9.47 14.25 -49.66
C GLY A 30 -8.16 13.55 -50.06
N GLY A 31 -8.26 12.26 -50.43
CA GLY A 31 -7.34 11.62 -51.38
C GLY A 31 -6.70 10.30 -50.96
N ASP A 32 -7.39 9.18 -51.17
CA ASP A 32 -6.78 7.88 -51.55
C ASP A 32 -6.48 7.91 -53.07
N PRO A 33 -5.60 7.09 -53.69
CA PRO A 33 -5.01 5.84 -53.19
C PRO A 33 -3.50 5.64 -53.50
N GLY A 34 -2.85 4.76 -52.75
CA GLY A 34 -1.49 4.31 -53.08
C GLY A 34 -1.04 3.11 -52.26
N SER A 35 -1.50 1.91 -52.62
CA SER A 35 -1.06 0.64 -52.04
C SER A 35 0.44 0.40 -52.25
N ALA A 36 1.25 0.77 -51.26
CA ALA A 36 2.64 0.33 -51.16
C ALA A 36 2.70 -0.93 -50.28
N VAL A 37 3.08 -2.05 -50.91
CA VAL A 37 3.38 -3.32 -50.26
C VAL A 37 4.57 -3.11 -49.31
N THR A 38 4.32 -3.18 -48.01
CA THR A 38 5.38 -3.14 -46.99
C THR A 38 5.87 -4.57 -46.73
N PRO A 39 7.18 -4.86 -46.78
CA PRO A 39 7.70 -6.20 -46.52
C PRO A 39 7.50 -6.60 -45.06
N ARG A 40 7.02 -7.82 -44.85
CA ARG A 40 6.84 -8.47 -43.54
C ARG A 40 8.21 -8.61 -42.84
N PRO A 41 8.42 -8.05 -41.65
CA PRO A 41 9.65 -8.25 -40.91
C PRO A 41 9.74 -9.71 -40.43
N THR A 42 10.84 -10.37 -40.77
CA THR A 42 11.21 -11.68 -40.27
C THR A 42 11.68 -11.52 -38.83
N SER A 43 10.93 -12.07 -37.88
CA SER A 43 11.31 -12.11 -36.47
C SER A 43 12.46 -13.12 -36.28
N THR A 44 13.68 -12.61 -36.11
CA THR A 44 14.84 -13.39 -35.67
C THR A 44 14.76 -13.61 -34.17
N THR A 45 14.45 -14.84 -33.77
CA THR A 45 14.42 -15.29 -32.37
C THR A 45 15.85 -15.32 -31.83
N THR A 46 16.17 -14.42 -30.91
CA THR A 46 17.43 -14.45 -30.15
C THR A 46 17.27 -15.45 -29.00
N PRO A 47 18.17 -16.44 -28.84
CA PRO A 47 18.08 -17.38 -27.73
C PRO A 47 18.31 -16.68 -26.38
N PRO A 48 17.64 -17.14 -25.31
CA PRO A 48 17.79 -16.55 -23.98
C PRO A 48 19.22 -16.76 -23.43
N PRO A 49 19.73 -15.80 -22.63
CA PRO A 49 21.06 -15.91 -22.05
C PRO A 49 21.14 -17.08 -21.05
N THR A 50 22.24 -17.81 -21.11
CA THR A 50 22.59 -18.89 -20.18
C THR A 50 22.76 -18.31 -18.76
N PRO A 51 22.13 -18.90 -17.72
CA PRO A 51 22.30 -18.43 -16.35
C PRO A 51 23.75 -18.66 -15.86
N PRO A 52 24.31 -17.73 -15.07
CA PRO A 52 25.63 -17.91 -14.48
C PRO A 52 25.63 -19.04 -13.43
N ALA A 53 26.74 -19.76 -13.36
CA ALA A 53 26.93 -20.90 -12.47
C ALA A 53 26.82 -20.49 -10.99
N SER A 54 26.00 -21.24 -10.25
CA SER A 54 25.86 -21.16 -8.80
C SER A 54 27.16 -21.61 -8.14
N SER A 55 27.80 -20.71 -7.38
CA SER A 55 28.96 -21.04 -6.55
C SER A 55 28.48 -21.25 -5.11
N THR A 56 28.65 -22.48 -4.62
CA THR A 56 28.36 -22.89 -3.25
C THR A 56 29.46 -22.36 -2.32
N PRO A 57 29.18 -21.49 -1.34
CA PRO A 57 30.16 -21.17 -0.31
C PRO A 57 30.20 -22.30 0.73
N THR A 58 31.36 -22.98 0.80
CA THR A 58 31.71 -23.85 1.91
C THR A 58 32.41 -23.00 2.97
N GLY A 59 31.69 -22.64 4.04
CA GLY A 59 32.23 -21.89 5.17
C GLY A 59 31.96 -22.62 6.48
N THR A 60 32.97 -23.31 6.99
CA THR A 60 33.00 -23.94 8.32
C THR A 60 33.10 -22.85 9.40
N PRO A 61 32.19 -22.78 10.39
CA PRO A 61 32.37 -21.87 11.52
C PRO A 61 33.39 -22.43 12.51
N THR A 62 34.36 -21.59 12.87
CA THR A 62 35.29 -21.78 14.00
C THR A 62 34.58 -21.42 15.31
N PRO A 63 34.62 -22.27 16.36
CA PRO A 63 34.08 -21.91 17.67
C PRO A 63 35.03 -20.96 18.39
N THR A 64 34.51 -19.84 18.89
CA THR A 64 35.24 -18.95 19.81
C THR A 64 34.95 -19.36 21.24
N ASP A 65 36.01 -19.72 21.96
CA ASP A 65 36.04 -19.96 23.40
C ASP A 65 35.57 -18.72 24.19
N ALA A 66 34.64 -18.94 25.11
CA ALA A 66 34.37 -18.02 26.22
C ALA A 66 34.51 -18.80 27.53
N SER A 67 35.65 -18.59 28.20
CA SER A 67 36.00 -19.16 29.49
C SER A 67 35.58 -18.22 30.62
N THR A 68 34.84 -18.79 31.57
CA THR A 68 34.92 -18.60 33.03
C THR A 68 34.56 -17.23 33.66
N ALA A 69 33.43 -17.21 34.36
CA ALA A 69 33.36 -16.64 35.71
C ALA A 69 32.41 -17.49 36.57
N GLN A 70 32.96 -18.08 37.62
CA GLN A 70 32.29 -18.80 38.70
C GLN A 70 31.58 -17.82 39.65
N ALA A 71 30.38 -18.19 40.12
CA ALA A 71 29.90 -17.85 41.46
C ALA A 71 28.85 -18.88 41.90
N GLU A 72 28.97 -19.29 43.15
CA GLU A 72 28.40 -20.48 43.78
C GLU A 72 26.89 -20.40 44.10
N ALA A 73 26.30 -21.58 44.29
CA ALA A 73 24.92 -21.86 44.69
C ALA A 73 24.63 -21.52 46.18
N PRO A 74 23.35 -21.59 46.62
CA PRO A 74 22.88 -22.87 47.17
C PRO A 74 21.44 -23.30 46.79
N VAL A 75 21.34 -24.62 46.55
CA VAL A 75 20.31 -25.64 46.84
C VAL A 75 18.88 -25.28 47.31
N GLY A 76 17.92 -25.99 46.68
CA GLY A 76 16.60 -26.42 47.20
C GLY A 76 15.48 -26.13 46.20
N GLY A 77 14.72 -27.05 45.60
CA GLY A 77 14.43 -28.45 45.83
C GLY A 77 12.93 -28.65 45.58
N SER A 78 12.53 -29.50 44.63
CA SER A 78 11.46 -30.51 44.80
C SER A 78 10.99 -31.07 43.46
N SER A 79 11.13 -32.39 43.37
CA SER A 79 10.75 -33.29 42.30
C SER A 79 9.22 -33.42 42.15
N GLY A 80 8.78 -33.79 40.96
CA GLY A 80 7.39 -34.18 40.68
C GLY A 80 7.26 -34.83 39.31
N SER A 81 7.82 -36.03 39.14
CA SER A 81 7.60 -36.91 38.00
C SER A 81 6.23 -37.58 38.10
N GLY A 82 5.50 -37.65 36.98
CA GLY A 82 4.24 -38.37 36.88
C GLY A 82 4.04 -38.86 35.45
N ASP A 83 4.61 -40.02 35.16
CA ASP A 83 4.29 -40.84 33.99
C ASP A 83 2.88 -41.43 34.12
N ALA A 84 2.13 -41.47 33.01
CA ALA A 84 1.02 -42.41 32.86
C ALA A 84 0.88 -42.82 31.39
N SER A 85 1.43 -44.00 31.09
CA SER A 85 1.11 -44.80 29.91
C SER A 85 -0.33 -45.30 29.97
N GLY A 86 -1.01 -45.31 28.83
CA GLY A 86 -2.32 -45.96 28.66
C GLY A 86 -2.50 -46.44 27.23
N SER A 87 -2.10 -47.69 26.99
CA SER A 87 -2.40 -48.45 25.77
C SER A 87 -3.82 -49.02 25.84
N GLY A 88 -4.54 -49.02 24.71
CA GLY A 88 -5.84 -49.69 24.56
C GLY A 88 -6.19 -49.91 23.09
N ASP A 89 -6.19 -51.18 22.68
CA ASP A 89 -6.41 -51.72 21.34
C ASP A 89 -7.89 -51.68 20.84
N ALA A 90 -8.04 -51.38 19.54
CA ALA A 90 -8.87 -52.00 18.46
C ALA A 90 -10.36 -52.43 18.67
N PRO A 91 -11.08 -52.91 17.63
CA PRO A 91 -11.42 -52.31 16.33
C PRO A 91 -12.96 -52.24 16.10
N GLY A 92 -13.42 -51.33 15.24
CA GLY A 92 -14.84 -51.22 14.88
C GLY A 92 -15.06 -51.10 13.36
N SER A 93 -15.37 -52.22 12.71
CA SER A 93 -15.86 -52.27 11.33
C SER A 93 -17.32 -51.79 11.28
N GLY A 94 -17.56 -50.63 10.64
CA GLY A 94 -18.90 -50.12 10.32
C GLY A 94 -19.02 -49.90 8.81
N GLY A 95 -20.04 -50.50 8.20
CA GLY A 95 -20.21 -50.66 6.76
C GLY A 95 -20.38 -49.37 5.94
N ALA A 96 -19.98 -49.48 4.67
CA ALA A 96 -20.19 -48.50 3.63
C ALA A 96 -21.68 -48.34 3.28
N PRO A 97 -22.26 -47.12 3.27
CA PRO A 97 -23.52 -46.87 2.61
C PRO A 97 -23.30 -46.73 1.10
N ALA A 98 -24.20 -47.35 0.35
CA ALA A 98 -24.27 -47.34 -1.10
C ALA A 98 -24.42 -45.92 -1.67
N ALA A 99 -23.71 -45.67 -2.77
CA ALA A 99 -23.84 -44.46 -3.58
C ALA A 99 -25.26 -44.31 -4.14
N ALA A 100 -25.97 -43.29 -3.68
CA ALA A 100 -27.19 -42.82 -4.32
C ALA A 100 -26.82 -41.89 -5.48
N ALA A 101 -27.36 -42.19 -6.67
CA ALA A 101 -27.19 -41.39 -7.87
C ALA A 101 -27.73 -39.96 -7.69
N PRO A 102 -27.03 -38.92 -8.17
CA PRO A 102 -27.55 -37.56 -8.14
C PRO A 102 -28.74 -37.42 -9.08
N ALA A 103 -29.89 -37.03 -8.53
CA ALA A 103 -31.05 -36.60 -9.29
C ALA A 103 -30.72 -35.29 -10.03
N ALA A 104 -31.00 -35.27 -11.34
CA ALA A 104 -30.86 -34.08 -12.17
C ALA A 104 -31.76 -32.94 -11.64
N GLN A 105 -31.14 -31.85 -11.17
CA GLN A 105 -31.85 -30.61 -10.89
C GLN A 105 -32.25 -29.94 -12.21
N PRO A 106 -33.47 -29.39 -12.31
CA PRO A 106 -33.88 -28.61 -13.46
C PRO A 106 -33.03 -27.35 -13.58
N ASN A 107 -32.43 -27.16 -14.77
CA ASN A 107 -31.80 -25.92 -15.20
C ASN A 107 -32.83 -24.79 -15.13
N ALA A 108 -32.86 -24.06 -14.02
CA ALA A 108 -33.42 -22.73 -14.00
C ALA A 108 -32.42 -21.82 -14.71
N THR A 109 -32.74 -21.43 -15.93
CA THR A 109 -32.09 -20.34 -16.65
C THR A 109 -32.41 -19.03 -15.93
N GLY A 110 -31.84 -18.84 -14.76
CA GLY A 110 -31.79 -17.57 -14.08
C GLY A 110 -30.90 -16.67 -14.91
N SER A 111 -31.49 -15.68 -15.57
CA SER A 111 -30.73 -14.55 -16.09
C SER A 111 -30.05 -13.90 -14.90
N GLN A 112 -28.77 -14.21 -14.72
CA GLN A 112 -27.90 -13.51 -13.78
C GLN A 112 -28.00 -12.02 -14.13
N PRO A 113 -28.44 -11.14 -13.19
CA PRO A 113 -28.38 -9.71 -13.45
C PRO A 113 -26.93 -9.39 -13.80
N ALA A 114 -26.72 -8.72 -14.93
CA ALA A 114 -25.45 -8.07 -15.19
C ALA A 114 -25.12 -7.21 -13.95
N PRO A 115 -23.86 -7.12 -13.49
CA PRO A 115 -23.48 -6.17 -12.46
C PRO A 115 -23.76 -4.76 -13.01
N GLY A 116 -24.98 -4.29 -12.73
CA GLY A 116 -25.45 -2.98 -13.11
C GLY A 116 -24.75 -2.00 -12.20
N GLY A 117 -23.75 -1.31 -12.75
CA GLY A 117 -23.13 -0.15 -12.12
C GLY A 117 -24.23 0.80 -11.68
N SER A 118 -24.42 0.91 -10.37
CA SER A 118 -24.99 2.12 -9.80
C SER A 118 -23.82 2.91 -9.26
N ALA A 119 -23.55 4.03 -9.92
CA ALA A 119 -22.78 5.16 -9.42
C ALA A 119 -23.49 5.81 -8.20
N ALA A 120 -23.98 5.00 -7.27
CA ALA A 120 -24.79 5.44 -6.14
C ALA A 120 -23.92 5.88 -4.96
N GLY A 121 -22.60 5.73 -5.06
CA GLY A 121 -21.67 5.95 -3.95
C GLY A 121 -22.03 5.12 -2.73
N CYS A 122 -21.48 5.51 -1.59
CA CYS A 122 -21.82 4.94 -0.30
C CYS A 122 -23.14 5.50 0.26
N PRO A 123 -24.08 4.66 0.71
CA PRO A 123 -25.30 5.14 1.33
C PRO A 123 -25.01 6.00 2.55
N ALA A 124 -25.57 7.20 2.59
CA ALA A 124 -25.43 8.10 3.73
C ALA A 124 -25.78 7.41 5.06
N ASN A 125 -24.91 7.57 6.05
CA ASN A 125 -25.03 6.89 7.35
C ASN A 125 -25.25 7.85 8.54
N GLY A 126 -25.38 9.16 8.27
CA GLY A 126 -25.62 10.18 9.30
C GLY A 126 -24.42 10.48 10.19
N VAL A 127 -23.27 9.84 9.96
CA VAL A 127 -22.01 10.11 10.64
C VAL A 127 -21.38 11.33 10.01
N THR A 128 -20.82 12.22 10.83
CA THR A 128 -20.15 13.44 10.37
C THR A 128 -18.67 13.39 10.75
N ILE A 129 -17.85 14.13 9.99
CA ILE A 129 -16.44 14.33 10.35
C ILE A 129 -16.36 14.99 11.74
N PRO A 130 -15.61 14.42 12.69
CA PRO A 130 -15.47 15.01 14.03
C PRO A 130 -14.91 16.43 14.01
N ALA A 131 -15.38 17.27 14.93
CA ALA A 131 -14.84 18.61 15.09
C ALA A 131 -13.35 18.57 15.46
N GLY A 132 -12.55 19.45 14.83
CA GLY A 132 -11.11 19.53 15.05
C GLY A 132 -10.29 18.49 14.30
N ALA A 133 -10.91 17.64 13.46
CA ALA A 133 -10.19 16.79 12.53
C ALA A 133 -9.42 17.64 11.50
N GLU A 134 -8.22 17.19 11.14
CA GLU A 134 -7.52 17.69 9.95
C GLU A 134 -8.16 17.06 8.72
N VAL A 135 -8.57 17.87 7.75
CA VAL A 135 -9.33 17.42 6.58
C VAL A 135 -8.60 17.79 5.29
N SER A 136 -8.74 16.95 4.26
CA SER A 136 -8.24 17.25 2.93
C SER A 136 -9.09 16.59 1.86
N PRO A 137 -9.32 17.24 0.69
CA PRO A 137 -9.97 16.59 -0.43
C PRO A 137 -9.13 15.43 -0.97
N ILE A 138 -9.81 14.42 -1.51
CA ILE A 138 -9.25 13.29 -2.25
C ILE A 138 -10.04 13.06 -3.53
N GLU A 139 -9.55 12.16 -4.38
CA GLU A 139 -10.31 11.67 -5.54
C GLU A 139 -11.55 10.87 -5.08
N ASP A 140 -12.46 10.56 -6.00
CA ASP A 140 -13.60 9.67 -5.76
C ASP A 140 -13.12 8.28 -5.30
N VAL A 141 -13.65 7.80 -4.18
CA VAL A 141 -13.35 6.48 -3.61
C VAL A 141 -14.57 5.57 -3.46
N ASP A 142 -15.78 6.05 -3.78
CA ASP A 142 -17.02 5.28 -3.65
C ASP A 142 -17.76 5.02 -4.98
N GLY A 143 -17.26 5.59 -6.08
CA GLY A 143 -17.73 5.37 -7.44
C GLY A 143 -18.90 6.25 -7.84
N ASP A 144 -19.23 7.31 -7.09
CA ASP A 144 -20.24 8.30 -7.48
C ASP A 144 -19.69 9.38 -8.46
N ASN A 145 -18.40 9.33 -8.78
CA ASN A 145 -17.65 10.27 -9.62
C ASN A 145 -17.57 11.70 -9.04
N VAL A 146 -17.72 11.86 -7.73
CA VAL A 146 -17.53 13.12 -7.01
C VAL A 146 -16.34 12.98 -6.08
N PRO A 147 -15.43 13.98 -6.01
CA PRO A 147 -14.32 13.94 -5.07
C PRO A 147 -14.77 13.83 -3.61
N ASP A 148 -14.10 12.97 -2.86
CA ASP A 148 -14.37 12.73 -1.44
C ASP A 148 -13.44 13.54 -0.52
N THR A 149 -13.57 13.34 0.79
CA THR A 149 -12.72 13.98 1.80
C THR A 149 -12.10 12.94 2.71
N GLN A 150 -10.77 12.98 2.89
CA GLN A 150 -10.09 12.24 3.96
C GLN A 150 -9.89 13.13 5.19
N PHE A 151 -9.75 12.50 6.35
CA PHE A 151 -9.47 13.22 7.58
C PHE A 151 -8.69 12.38 8.60
N MET A 152 -8.03 13.08 9.53
CA MET A 152 -7.39 12.49 10.70
C MET A 152 -7.90 13.18 11.96
N VAL A 153 -8.23 12.42 12.99
CA VAL A 153 -8.68 12.94 14.29
C VAL A 153 -7.89 12.26 15.41
N GLU A 154 -7.58 13.01 16.47
CA GLU A 154 -6.79 12.53 17.62
C GLU A 154 -7.66 12.23 18.86
N ASN A 155 -8.88 12.75 18.91
CA ASN A 155 -9.73 12.74 20.10
C ASN A 155 -11.06 12.05 19.82
N PRO A 156 -11.47 11.02 20.60
CA PRO A 156 -10.82 10.48 21.79
C PRO A 156 -9.66 9.50 21.52
N SER A 157 -9.45 9.11 20.26
CA SER A 157 -8.38 8.22 19.81
C SER A 157 -7.93 8.62 18.41
N PHE A 158 -6.71 8.24 18.04
CA PHE A 158 -6.23 8.39 16.67
C PHE A 158 -7.07 7.55 15.71
N SER A 159 -7.70 8.22 14.77
CA SER A 159 -8.48 7.59 13.72
C SER A 159 -8.31 8.36 12.42
N TYR A 160 -8.06 7.60 11.36
CA TYR A 160 -8.21 8.08 10.01
C TYR A 160 -9.66 7.89 9.55
N GLY A 161 -10.10 8.65 8.57
CA GLY A 161 -11.40 8.39 7.96
C GLY A 161 -11.57 9.00 6.59
N ILE A 162 -12.66 8.57 5.96
CA ILE A 162 -13.13 9.03 4.66
C ILE A 162 -14.58 9.46 4.84
N SER A 163 -14.89 10.68 4.40
CA SER A 163 -16.24 11.18 4.22
C SER A 163 -16.52 11.26 2.73
N THR A 164 -17.51 10.51 2.27
CA THR A 164 -17.91 10.48 0.87
C THR A 164 -18.83 11.65 0.52
N ALA A 165 -18.82 12.09 -0.73
CA ALA A 165 -19.73 13.11 -1.25
C ALA A 165 -21.20 12.66 -1.21
N SER A 166 -21.44 11.35 -1.36
CA SER A 166 -22.72 10.66 -1.16
C SER A 166 -23.25 10.73 0.29
N GLY A 167 -22.46 11.22 1.25
CA GLY A 167 -22.89 11.56 2.61
C GLY A 167 -22.63 10.48 3.66
N ALA A 168 -21.74 9.53 3.39
CA ALA A 168 -21.30 8.53 4.36
C ALA A 168 -19.95 8.92 4.97
N THR A 169 -19.73 8.59 6.24
CA THR A 169 -18.41 8.74 6.88
C THR A 169 -17.98 7.42 7.51
N TYR A 170 -16.74 7.01 7.23
CA TYR A 170 -16.14 5.77 7.73
C TYR A 170 -14.83 6.07 8.44
N PHE A 171 -14.54 5.27 9.48
CA PHE A 171 -13.33 5.40 10.27
C PHE A 171 -12.47 4.15 10.15
N LEU A 172 -11.16 4.37 10.09
CA LEU A 172 -10.12 3.38 10.27
C LEU A 172 -9.39 3.71 11.57
N ALA A 173 -9.42 2.77 12.52
CA ALA A 173 -8.67 2.94 13.76
C ALA A 173 -7.17 2.96 13.45
N ASP A 174 -6.46 3.95 13.96
CA ASP A 174 -5.01 3.98 13.86
C ASP A 174 -4.42 3.10 14.97
N ARG A 175 -3.85 1.96 14.56
CA ARG A 175 -3.26 0.96 15.48
C ARG A 175 -1.74 1.06 15.54
N LEU A 176 -1.16 2.05 14.87
CA LEU A 176 0.27 2.26 14.89
C LEU A 176 0.72 2.68 16.30
N ALA A 177 1.92 2.26 16.69
CA ALA A 177 2.44 2.45 18.04
C ALA A 177 3.63 3.42 18.09
N GLY A 178 3.98 4.02 16.95
CA GLY A 178 5.06 4.99 16.83
C GLY A 178 4.77 6.26 17.63
N PRO A 179 5.80 6.88 18.22
CA PRO A 179 5.63 8.10 19.00
C PRO A 179 5.61 9.37 18.14
N ASN A 180 5.78 9.27 16.82
CA ASN A 180 5.85 10.46 15.96
C ASN A 180 4.45 10.86 15.49
N THR A 181 4.38 11.93 14.70
CA THR A 181 3.17 12.30 13.99
C THR A 181 2.64 11.14 13.15
N HIS A 182 1.42 10.70 13.48
CA HIS A 182 0.63 9.81 12.64
C HIS A 182 0.05 10.61 11.47
N SER A 183 0.10 10.03 10.28
CA SER A 183 -0.41 10.60 9.05
C SER A 183 -1.09 9.55 8.20
N GLY A 184 -1.98 9.98 7.31
CA GLY A 184 -2.70 9.09 6.42
C GLY A 184 -2.96 9.71 5.06
N TRP A 185 -3.15 8.84 4.07
CA TRP A 185 -3.65 9.21 2.75
C TRP A 185 -4.40 8.05 2.10
N SER A 186 -5.38 8.38 1.25
CA SER A 186 -6.11 7.42 0.42
C SER A 186 -6.01 7.77 -1.06
N ALA A 187 -5.95 6.76 -1.91
CA ALA A 187 -5.84 6.95 -3.35
C ALA A 187 -6.44 5.77 -4.12
N PRO A 188 -7.24 6.02 -5.18
CA PRO A 188 -7.59 4.98 -6.14
C PRO A 188 -6.33 4.52 -6.89
N LEU A 189 -6.22 3.21 -7.07
CA LEU A 189 -5.22 2.55 -7.91
C LEU A 189 -5.85 2.18 -9.26
N GLU A 190 -4.99 1.82 -10.23
CA GLU A 190 -5.44 1.35 -11.55
C GLU A 190 -6.35 0.12 -11.48
N SER A 191 -6.19 -0.70 -10.44
CA SER A 191 -7.03 -1.88 -10.19
C SER A 191 -8.45 -1.56 -9.72
N GLU A 192 -8.85 -0.28 -9.68
CA GLU A 192 -10.10 0.23 -9.10
C GLU A 192 -10.19 0.02 -7.57
N VAL A 193 -9.10 -0.44 -6.94
CA VAL A 193 -9.00 -0.55 -5.49
C VAL A 193 -8.54 0.78 -4.93
N VAL A 194 -9.25 1.29 -3.91
CA VAL A 194 -8.80 2.45 -3.15
C VAL A 194 -7.90 1.97 -2.03
N VAL A 195 -6.65 2.38 -2.06
CA VAL A 195 -5.68 2.06 -1.01
C VAL A 195 -5.63 3.17 0.03
N THR A 196 -5.46 2.80 1.29
CA THR A 196 -5.25 3.72 2.41
C THR A 196 -3.98 3.31 3.14
N VAL A 197 -3.10 4.27 3.37
CA VAL A 197 -1.85 4.06 4.12
C VAL A 197 -1.83 4.98 5.33
N LEU A 198 -1.72 4.39 6.52
CA LEU A 198 -1.36 5.11 7.75
C LEU A 198 0.14 4.99 7.97
N ASP A 199 0.78 6.04 8.48
CA ASP A 199 2.23 6.15 8.68
C ASP A 199 2.52 6.96 9.95
N ASP A 200 3.25 6.36 10.89
CA ASP A 200 3.67 6.96 12.18
C ASP A 200 5.16 7.37 12.19
N GLY A 201 5.80 7.45 11.01
CA GLY A 201 7.23 7.75 10.85
C GLY A 201 8.16 6.60 11.22
N ARG A 202 7.64 5.42 11.59
CA ARG A 202 8.40 4.20 11.93
C ARG A 202 7.87 2.96 11.21
N SER A 203 6.57 2.88 11.04
CA SER A 203 5.82 1.81 10.44
C SER A 203 4.65 2.39 9.64
N ALA A 204 4.14 1.60 8.72
CA ALA A 204 2.88 1.89 8.07
C ALA A 204 1.89 0.76 8.27
N GLU A 205 0.61 1.09 8.16
CA GLU A 205 -0.50 0.16 8.09
C GLU A 205 -1.19 0.33 6.73
N LEU A 206 -1.42 -0.79 6.04
CA LEU A 206 -2.08 -0.82 4.74
C LEU A 206 -3.49 -1.40 4.86
N SER A 207 -4.46 -0.60 4.43
CA SER A 207 -5.86 -1.00 4.29
C SER A 207 -6.37 -0.64 2.89
N THR A 208 -7.50 -1.20 2.49
CA THR A 208 -8.24 -0.73 1.31
C THR A 208 -9.60 -0.19 1.73
N PHE A 209 -10.18 0.68 0.91
CA PHE A 209 -11.56 1.12 1.06
C PHE A 209 -12.38 0.54 -0.10
N ARG A 210 -13.36 -0.29 0.23
CA ARG A 210 -14.16 -1.04 -0.74
C ARG A 210 -15.50 -1.39 -0.14
N ASP A 211 -16.54 -1.43 -0.96
CA ASP A 211 -17.89 -1.80 -0.53
C ASP A 211 -18.31 -0.97 0.71
N CYS A 212 -17.87 0.29 0.73
CA CYS A 212 -18.10 1.25 1.81
C CYS A 212 -17.58 0.80 3.18
N ALA A 213 -16.43 0.14 3.21
CA ALA A 213 -15.75 -0.26 4.44
C ALA A 213 -14.23 -0.25 4.26
N PHE A 214 -13.51 -0.08 5.37
CA PHE A 214 -12.09 -0.37 5.41
C PHE A 214 -11.85 -1.87 5.58
N VAL A 215 -10.91 -2.40 4.80
CA VAL A 215 -10.52 -3.80 4.81
C VAL A 215 -9.01 -3.90 5.02
N ASP A 216 -8.59 -4.66 6.02
CA ASP A 216 -7.18 -4.93 6.28
C ASP A 216 -6.57 -5.74 5.14
N VAL A 217 -5.40 -5.33 4.65
CA VAL A 217 -4.71 -6.02 3.57
C VAL A 217 -3.77 -7.08 4.15
N ILE A 218 -3.95 -8.34 3.77
CA ILE A 218 -3.20 -9.47 4.31
C ILE A 218 -2.01 -9.81 3.40
N ALA A 219 -0.83 -9.92 3.99
CA ALA A 219 0.40 -10.32 3.33
C ALA A 219 0.51 -11.86 3.19
N PRO A 220 1.47 -12.39 2.40
CA PRO A 220 1.60 -13.85 2.18
C PRO A 220 1.88 -14.67 3.44
N ASN A 221 2.35 -14.04 4.52
CA ASN A 221 2.56 -14.66 5.83
C ASN A 221 1.26 -14.75 6.67
N GLY A 222 0.11 -14.34 6.12
CA GLY A 222 -1.18 -14.36 6.80
C GLY A 222 -1.39 -13.25 7.82
N GLN A 223 -0.49 -12.27 7.91
CA GLN A 223 -0.61 -11.11 8.80
C GLN A 223 -1.06 -9.86 8.03
N GLN A 224 -1.62 -8.89 8.73
CA GLN A 224 -1.87 -7.57 8.16
C GLN A 224 -0.55 -6.99 7.63
N TYR A 225 -0.59 -6.36 6.45
CA TYR A 225 0.59 -5.76 5.84
C TYR A 225 0.95 -4.46 6.56
N ASN A 226 1.92 -4.55 7.46
CA ASN A 226 2.38 -3.47 8.32
C ASN A 226 3.91 -3.27 8.26
N PRO A 227 4.46 -2.79 7.13
CA PRO A 227 5.90 -2.69 6.96
C PRO A 227 6.51 -1.71 7.96
N SER A 228 7.68 -2.06 8.50
CA SER A 228 8.56 -1.06 9.11
C SER A 228 9.10 -0.14 8.02
N LEU A 229 9.07 1.16 8.25
CA LEU A 229 9.50 2.21 7.34
C LEU A 229 10.77 2.89 7.86
N HIS A 230 11.25 3.91 7.15
CA HIS A 230 12.32 4.82 7.61
C HIS A 230 13.62 4.12 8.06
N GLY A 231 13.90 2.93 7.53
CA GLY A 231 15.10 2.14 7.87
C GLY A 231 15.02 1.45 9.24
N PHE A 232 13.86 1.41 9.89
CA PHE A 232 13.65 0.61 11.11
C PHE A 232 13.57 -0.89 10.80
N GLY A 233 13.19 -1.25 9.57
CA GLY A 233 13.24 -2.61 9.04
C GLY A 233 14.27 -2.78 7.94
N ALA A 234 14.51 -4.04 7.54
CA ALA A 234 15.46 -4.38 6.48
C ALA A 234 14.82 -4.44 5.09
N THR A 235 13.49 -4.41 4.98
CA THR A 235 12.77 -4.79 3.77
C THR A 235 12.09 -3.63 3.05
N VAL A 236 11.70 -2.58 3.77
CA VAL A 236 11.02 -1.41 3.22
C VAL A 236 11.49 -0.17 3.97
N THR A 237 11.64 0.94 3.26
CA THR A 237 11.93 2.26 3.81
C THR A 237 10.81 3.26 3.55
N GLY A 238 9.99 3.04 2.52
CA GLY A 238 8.86 3.90 2.18
C GLY A 238 7.80 3.17 1.36
N LEU A 239 6.61 3.77 1.26
CA LEU A 239 5.52 3.33 0.39
C LEU A 239 5.24 4.44 -0.61
N GLN A 240 5.26 4.14 -1.91
CA GLN A 240 5.12 5.16 -2.94
C GLN A 240 4.12 4.76 -4.00
N CYS A 241 3.24 5.68 -4.37
CA CYS A 241 2.51 5.55 -5.62
C CYS A 241 3.40 5.96 -6.80
N THR A 242 3.37 5.16 -7.84
CA THR A 242 3.89 5.50 -9.16
C THR A 242 2.72 5.66 -10.12
N SER A 243 2.86 6.55 -11.10
CA SER A 243 1.90 6.68 -12.20
C SER A 243 2.54 6.19 -13.49
N GLY A 244 1.80 5.40 -14.27
CA GLY A 244 2.26 4.89 -15.57
C GLY A 244 1.08 4.34 -16.36
N ASN A 245 1.16 4.36 -17.70
CA ASN A 245 0.13 3.82 -18.60
C ASN A 245 -1.32 4.31 -18.37
N GLY A 246 -1.49 5.48 -17.73
CA GLY A 246 -2.80 6.04 -17.44
C GLY A 246 -3.37 5.64 -16.08
N GLY A 247 -2.67 4.82 -15.29
CA GLY A 247 -3.09 4.46 -13.93
C GLY A 247 -2.00 4.62 -12.87
N ARG A 248 -2.37 4.25 -11.65
CA ARG A 248 -1.59 4.44 -10.42
C ARG A 248 -1.35 3.09 -9.73
N TRP A 249 -0.13 2.85 -9.30
CA TRP A 249 0.30 1.61 -8.65
C TRP A 249 0.94 1.94 -7.31
N LEU A 250 0.69 1.11 -6.30
CA LEU A 250 1.43 1.18 -5.04
C LEU A 250 2.72 0.37 -5.15
N SER A 251 3.81 0.88 -4.57
CA SER A 251 5.08 0.18 -4.47
C SER A 251 5.70 0.30 -3.09
N ALA A 252 6.31 -0.78 -2.62
CA ALA A 252 7.26 -0.73 -1.52
C ALA A 252 8.62 -0.26 -2.04
N VAL A 253 9.22 0.70 -1.35
CA VAL A 253 10.52 1.27 -1.71
C VAL A 253 11.53 0.88 -0.63
N LEU A 254 12.72 0.46 -1.04
CA LEU A 254 13.81 0.11 -0.15
C LEU A 254 15.07 0.90 -0.54
N ALA A 255 15.51 1.78 0.34
CA ALA A 255 16.77 2.50 0.24
C ALA A 255 17.84 1.82 1.11
N THR A 256 18.72 1.05 0.47
CA THR A 256 19.79 0.30 1.14
C THR A 256 21.08 1.10 1.17
N ARG A 257 21.66 1.27 2.36
CA ARG A 257 22.96 1.92 2.55
C ARG A 257 24.09 0.91 2.43
N ALA A 258 25.02 1.13 1.51
CA ALA A 258 26.27 0.37 1.40
C ALA A 258 27.28 0.79 2.49
N GLU A 259 28.34 0.01 2.69
CA GLU A 259 29.43 0.32 3.63
C GLU A 259 30.12 1.65 3.32
N SER A 260 30.18 2.02 2.03
CA SER A 260 30.68 3.32 1.56
C SER A 260 29.81 4.51 2.02
N GLY A 261 28.67 4.24 2.64
CA GLY A 261 27.67 5.23 3.03
C GLY A 261 26.77 5.71 1.89
N ARG A 262 26.94 5.15 0.68
CA ARG A 262 26.13 5.44 -0.50
C ARG A 262 24.86 4.59 -0.52
N TYR A 263 23.81 5.09 -1.13
CA TYR A 263 22.50 4.42 -1.16
C TYR A 263 22.19 3.82 -2.54
N SER A 264 21.52 2.67 -2.53
CA SER A 264 20.82 2.09 -3.66
C SER A 264 19.33 2.04 -3.36
N ILE A 265 18.49 2.40 -4.32
CA ILE A 265 17.04 2.41 -4.16
C ILE A 265 16.44 1.35 -5.06
N THR A 266 15.73 0.40 -4.47
CA THR A 266 14.86 -0.53 -5.19
C THR A 266 13.40 -0.20 -4.94
N ARG A 267 12.56 -0.56 -5.91
CA ARG A 267 11.11 -0.39 -5.82
C ARG A 267 10.44 -1.68 -6.24
N THR A 268 9.61 -2.23 -5.37
CA THR A 268 8.83 -3.44 -5.61
C THR A 268 7.36 -3.07 -5.72
N SER A 269 6.72 -3.37 -6.85
CA SER A 269 5.27 -3.15 -7.00
C SER A 269 4.50 -3.99 -5.98
N LEU A 270 3.41 -3.46 -5.45
CA LEU A 270 2.51 -4.17 -4.56
C LEU A 270 1.25 -4.54 -5.33
N ASN A 271 1.09 -5.83 -5.59
CA ASN A 271 -0.07 -6.38 -6.29
C ASN A 271 -1.17 -6.64 -5.25
N ILE A 272 -2.07 -5.68 -5.08
CA ILE A 272 -3.25 -5.83 -4.23
C ILE A 272 -4.33 -6.58 -5.02
N SER A 273 -4.95 -7.60 -4.41
CA SER A 273 -6.03 -8.36 -5.05
C SER A 273 -7.24 -7.46 -5.36
N ARG A 274 -8.05 -7.83 -6.36
CA ARG A 274 -9.20 -7.02 -6.80
C ARG A 274 -10.28 -6.85 -5.70
N ASP A 275 -10.33 -7.79 -4.76
CA ASP A 275 -11.19 -7.71 -3.58
C ASP A 275 -10.59 -6.86 -2.44
N GLY A 276 -9.36 -6.34 -2.61
CA GLY A 276 -8.68 -5.50 -1.64
C GLY A 276 -8.15 -6.23 -0.40
N THR A 277 -8.27 -7.55 -0.33
CA THR A 277 -8.00 -8.30 0.91
C THR A 277 -6.57 -8.81 1.05
N THR A 278 -5.82 -8.92 -0.04
CA THR A 278 -4.46 -9.48 -0.02
C THR A 278 -3.48 -8.63 -0.81
N VAL A 279 -2.20 -8.69 -0.43
CA VAL A 279 -1.10 -8.09 -1.18
C VAL A 279 0.01 -9.09 -1.41
N THR A 280 0.56 -9.07 -2.61
CA THR A 280 1.77 -9.83 -2.96
C THR A 280 2.82 -8.91 -3.57
N PRO A 281 4.11 -9.15 -3.33
CA PRO A 281 5.16 -8.43 -4.04
C PRO A 281 5.12 -8.80 -5.53
N GLY A 282 5.20 -7.78 -6.38
CA GLY A 282 5.27 -7.93 -7.83
C GLY A 282 6.69 -7.68 -8.35
N HIS A 283 6.79 -6.95 -9.47
CA HIS A 283 8.06 -6.67 -10.12
C HIS A 283 8.92 -5.76 -9.25
N THR A 284 10.25 -5.98 -9.27
CA THR A 284 11.21 -5.15 -8.55
C THR A 284 12.19 -4.51 -9.52
N ASP A 285 12.26 -3.18 -9.46
CA ASP A 285 13.17 -2.35 -10.23
C ASP A 285 14.28 -1.78 -9.35
N VAL A 286 15.48 -1.62 -9.91
CA VAL A 286 16.52 -0.75 -9.34
C VAL A 286 16.27 0.66 -9.89
N VAL A 287 15.88 1.58 -9.01
CA VAL A 287 15.51 2.96 -9.38
C VAL A 287 16.74 3.85 -9.49
N ALA A 288 17.69 3.71 -8.55
CA ALA A 288 18.90 4.49 -8.52
C ALA A 288 19.99 3.76 -7.72
N THR A 289 21.24 4.06 -8.02
CA THR A 289 22.42 3.52 -7.32
C THR A 289 23.41 4.63 -7.03
N ASP A 290 24.30 4.36 -6.07
CA ASP A 290 25.38 5.27 -5.70
C ASP A 290 24.90 6.70 -5.37
N LEU A 291 23.84 6.81 -4.56
CA LEU A 291 23.33 8.11 -4.11
C LEU A 291 23.96 8.56 -2.79
N ALA A 292 24.10 9.87 -2.60
CA ALA A 292 24.48 10.44 -1.31
C ALA A 292 23.32 10.34 -0.30
N ALA A 293 23.63 10.35 0.99
CA ALA A 293 22.60 10.25 2.04
C ALA A 293 21.62 11.45 2.04
N ASP A 294 22.08 12.63 1.63
CA ASP A 294 21.29 13.85 1.56
C ASP A 294 20.58 14.05 0.21
N ASP A 295 20.76 13.12 -0.73
CA ASP A 295 20.12 13.13 -2.04
C ASP A 295 18.58 13.16 -1.89
N PRO A 296 17.88 14.04 -2.62
CA PRO A 296 16.42 14.12 -2.56
C PRO A 296 15.70 12.79 -2.84
N GLN A 297 16.24 11.94 -3.71
CA GLN A 297 15.65 10.63 -4.00
C GLN A 297 15.77 9.68 -2.80
N VAL A 298 16.88 9.73 -2.07
CA VAL A 298 17.05 8.95 -0.83
C VAL A 298 16.06 9.43 0.22
N LYS A 299 15.92 10.75 0.42
CA LYS A 299 14.93 11.31 1.34
C LYS A 299 13.50 10.90 0.96
N LEU A 300 13.14 10.98 -0.32
CA LEU A 300 11.83 10.58 -0.82
C LEU A 300 11.58 9.07 -0.63
N ALA A 301 12.59 8.23 -0.88
CA ALA A 301 12.52 6.78 -0.71
C ALA A 301 12.31 6.32 0.74
N MET A 302 12.51 7.24 1.70
CA MET A 302 12.24 7.02 3.11
C MET A 302 10.84 7.51 3.53
N LEU A 303 9.98 7.96 2.62
CA LEU A 303 8.64 8.47 2.96
C LEU A 303 7.53 7.55 2.45
N SER A 304 6.40 7.52 3.15
CA SER A 304 5.11 7.15 2.56
C SER A 304 4.58 8.32 1.73
N THR A 305 4.21 8.17 0.45
CA THR A 305 3.61 9.24 -0.36
C THR A 305 2.90 8.70 -1.59
N CYS A 306 1.90 9.42 -2.09
CA CYS A 306 1.17 9.03 -3.28
C CYS A 306 1.14 10.17 -4.32
N GLY A 307 2.32 10.65 -4.69
CA GLY A 307 2.46 11.77 -5.62
C GLY A 307 1.94 13.07 -5.00
N ASN A 308 0.94 13.68 -5.63
CA ASN A 308 0.31 14.92 -5.16
C ASN A 308 -0.89 14.69 -4.25
N ILE A 309 -1.22 13.44 -3.93
CA ILE A 309 -2.31 13.14 -2.98
C ILE A 309 -1.93 13.77 -1.63
N PRO A 310 -2.77 14.66 -1.10
CA PRO A 310 -2.50 15.31 0.16
C PRO A 310 -2.49 14.28 1.29
N LYS A 311 -1.69 14.55 2.32
CA LYS A 311 -1.75 13.82 3.57
C LYS A 311 -2.55 14.61 4.58
N VAL A 312 -3.27 13.90 5.43
CA VAL A 312 -3.76 14.43 6.70
C VAL A 312 -2.89 13.90 7.82
N ALA A 313 -2.61 14.73 8.81
CA ALA A 313 -1.77 14.36 9.92
C ALA A 313 -2.41 14.69 11.27
N THR A 314 -1.84 14.08 12.29
CA THR A 314 -2.03 14.45 13.68
C THR A 314 -1.22 15.71 13.99
N SER A 315 -1.61 16.45 15.02
CA SER A 315 -0.90 17.62 15.54
C SER A 315 0.48 17.27 16.12
N GLY A 316 0.78 15.98 16.34
CA GLY A 316 2.04 15.49 16.90
C GLY A 316 2.23 15.85 18.37
N ARG A 317 1.12 16.05 19.11
CA ARG A 317 1.10 16.39 20.53
C ARG A 317 0.94 15.18 21.43
#